data_AF-A0A842UIP9-F1
#
_entry.id   AF-A0A842UIP9-F1
#
_cell.length_a   1.000
_cell.length_b   1.000
_cell.length_c   1.000
_cell.angle_alpha   90.00
_cell.angle_beta   90.00
_cell.angle_gamma   90.00
#
_symmetry.space_group_name_H-M   'P 1'
#
loop_
_entity.id
_entity.type
_entity.pdbx_description
1 polymer ?
#
loop_
_entity_poly.entity_id
_entity_poly.type
_entity_poly.pdbx_seq_one_letter_code
_entity_poly.pdbx_strand_id
1 'polypeptide(L)'
;IVDQATDPWGIDVTAIELQDIELPENMKRTMAKQAEAEREKRATIIKATGEVIASKNLQKAAKTLHKIEGALHLRTLHSLNDMSSDQSNTIVFVTPLEVLRALEEVD
;
A
#
# COMPACT_ATOMS: atom_id res chain seq x y z
N ILE A 1 -22.28 -10.51 -38.58
CA ILE A 1 -23.74 -10.76 -38.77
C ILE A 1 -24.40 -9.56 -39.42
N VAL A 2 -24.28 -8.35 -38.85
CA VAL A 2 -24.90 -7.14 -39.43
C VAL A 2 -24.24 -6.73 -40.75
N ASP A 3 -22.91 -6.64 -40.79
CA ASP A 3 -22.12 -6.28 -41.99
C ASP A 3 -22.46 -7.18 -43.20
N GLN A 4 -22.43 -8.49 -42.95
CA GLN A 4 -22.77 -9.53 -43.93
C GLN A 4 -24.23 -9.50 -44.43
N ALA A 5 -25.14 -8.87 -43.68
CA ALA A 5 -26.53 -8.69 -44.07
C ALA A 5 -26.74 -7.41 -44.90
N THR A 6 -25.82 -6.45 -44.83
CA THR A 6 -25.85 -5.16 -45.55
C THR A 6 -25.10 -5.18 -46.89
N ASP A 7 -24.21 -6.16 -47.11
CA ASP A 7 -23.48 -6.37 -48.38
C ASP A 7 -24.38 -6.38 -49.64
N PRO A 8 -25.56 -7.04 -49.68
CA PRO A 8 -26.42 -7.07 -50.87
C PRO A 8 -27.04 -5.71 -51.22
N TRP A 9 -27.06 -4.78 -50.27
CA TRP A 9 -27.58 -3.43 -50.45
C TRP A 9 -26.48 -2.42 -50.82
N GLY A 10 -25.21 -2.87 -50.90
CA GLY A 10 -24.07 -2.04 -51.24
C GLY A 10 -23.72 -1.00 -50.16
N ILE A 11 -24.06 -1.29 -48.90
CA ILE A 11 -23.82 -0.40 -47.75
C ILE A 11 -22.64 -0.97 -46.94
N ASP A 12 -21.53 -0.24 -46.90
CA ASP A 12 -20.37 -0.54 -46.06
C ASP A 12 -20.59 -0.01 -44.63
N VAL A 13 -20.60 -0.92 -43.64
CA VAL A 13 -20.76 -0.54 -42.23
C VAL A 13 -19.39 -0.28 -41.60
N THR A 14 -19.06 0.98 -41.32
CA THR A 14 -17.72 1.37 -40.83
C THR A 14 -17.50 1.11 -39.34
N ALA A 15 -18.55 1.21 -38.51
CA ALA A 15 -18.48 0.96 -37.08
C ALA A 15 -19.85 0.61 -36.50
N ILE A 16 -19.87 -0.27 -35.50
CA ILE A 16 -21.06 -0.60 -34.70
C ILE A 16 -20.69 -0.34 -33.25
N GLU A 17 -21.44 0.57 -32.61
CA GLU A 17 -21.29 0.88 -31.20
C GLU A 17 -22.56 0.49 -30.45
N LEU A 18 -22.40 -0.14 -29.30
CA LEU A 18 -23.51 -0.41 -28.38
C LEU A 18 -23.77 0.87 -27.59
N GLN A 19 -24.93 1.49 -27.80
CA GLN A 19 -25.34 2.68 -27.02
C GLN A 19 -25.81 2.28 -25.62
N ASP A 20 -27.04 1.76 -25.51
CA ASP A 20 -27.67 1.52 -24.21
C ASP A 20 -28.06 0.05 -24.05
N ILE A 21 -27.64 -0.55 -22.93
CA ILE A 21 -28.07 -1.88 -22.49
C ILE A 21 -28.94 -1.70 -21.25
N GLU A 22 -30.24 -1.96 -21.40
CA GLU A 22 -31.17 -1.95 -20.29
C GLU A 22 -31.16 -3.30 -19.57
N LEU A 23 -30.50 -3.33 -18.41
CA LEU A 23 -30.59 -4.47 -17.50
C LEU A 23 -31.86 -4.36 -16.63
N PRO A 24 -32.49 -5.49 -16.27
CA PRO A 24 -33.54 -5.53 -15.26
C PRO A 24 -33.04 -4.98 -13.91
N GLU A 25 -33.89 -4.25 -13.20
CA GLU A 25 -33.51 -3.55 -11.95
C GLU A 25 -33.10 -4.50 -10.82
N ASN A 26 -33.72 -5.69 -10.77
CA ASN A 26 -33.35 -6.75 -9.84
C ASN A 26 -31.92 -7.27 -10.08
N MET A 27 -31.51 -7.39 -11.34
CA MET A 27 -30.19 -7.84 -11.76
C MET A 27 -29.14 -6.78 -11.42
N LYS A 28 -29.39 -5.50 -11.74
CA LYS A 28 -28.48 -4.40 -11.38
C LYS A 28 -28.18 -4.38 -9.88
N ARG A 29 -29.20 -4.51 -9.03
CA ARG A 29 -29.04 -4.51 -7.57
C ARG A 29 -28.22 -5.69 -7.07
N THR A 30 -28.44 -6.88 -7.65
CA THR A 30 -27.74 -8.10 -7.22
C THR A 30 -26.28 -8.07 -7.67
N MET A 31 -26.03 -7.63 -8.91
CA MET A 31 -24.68 -7.42 -9.44
C MET A 31 -23.91 -6.36 -8.65
N ALA A 32 -24.54 -5.25 -8.28
CA ALA A 32 -23.91 -4.21 -7.46
C ALA A 32 -23.47 -4.76 -6.09
N LYS A 33 -24.34 -5.50 -5.40
CA LYS A 33 -24.01 -6.14 -4.12
C LYS A 33 -22.88 -7.16 -4.25
N GLN A 34 -22.89 -7.98 -5.30
CA GLN A 34 -21.84 -8.95 -5.55
C GLN A 34 -20.50 -8.26 -5.86
N ALA A 35 -20.52 -7.21 -6.68
CA ALA A 35 -19.34 -6.44 -7.03
C ALA A 35 -18.72 -5.75 -5.80
N GLU A 36 -19.56 -5.21 -4.92
CA GLU A 36 -19.13 -4.61 -3.65
C GLU A 36 -18.47 -5.65 -2.73
N ALA A 37 -19.10 -6.80 -2.54
CA ALA A 37 -18.56 -7.89 -1.72
C ALA A 37 -17.21 -8.42 -2.26
N GLU A 38 -17.10 -8.61 -3.58
CA GLU A 38 -15.85 -9.05 -4.21
C GLU A 38 -14.76 -7.96 -4.10
N ARG A 39 -15.12 -6.68 -4.23
CA ARG A 39 -14.20 -5.55 -4.04
C ARG A 39 -13.67 -5.49 -2.61
N GLU A 40 -14.53 -5.62 -1.62
CA GLU A 40 -14.15 -5.58 -0.20
C GLU A 40 -13.27 -6.78 0.18
N LYS A 41 -13.63 -7.98 -0.30
CA LYS A 41 -12.81 -9.19 -0.15
C LYS A 41 -11.41 -8.99 -0.74
N ARG A 42 -11.32 -8.48 -1.97
CA ARG A 42 -10.03 -8.21 -2.62
C ARG A 42 -9.21 -7.16 -1.85
N ALA A 43 -9.85 -6.08 -1.40
CA ALA A 43 -9.18 -5.05 -0.61
C ALA A 43 -8.57 -5.63 0.67
N THR A 44 -9.32 -6.48 1.38
CA THR A 44 -8.84 -7.16 2.59
C THR A 44 -7.63 -8.07 2.31
N ILE A 45 -7.69 -8.86 1.23
CA ILE A 45 -6.58 -9.75 0.82
C ILE A 45 -5.32 -8.94 0.48
N ILE A 46 -5.48 -7.86 -0.28
CA ILE A 46 -4.36 -6.99 -0.68
C ILE A 46 -3.73 -6.35 0.56
N LYS A 47 -4.55 -5.83 1.48
CA LYS A 47 -4.08 -5.22 2.72
C LYS A 47 -3.30 -6.22 3.57
N ALA A 48 -3.87 -7.40 3.81
CA ALA A 48 -3.21 -8.45 4.60
C ALA A 48 -1.88 -8.90 3.96
N THR A 49 -1.84 -9.02 2.63
CA THR A 49 -0.62 -9.37 1.90
C THR A 49 0.44 -8.26 2.02
N GLY A 50 0.01 -7.00 1.90
CA GLY A 50 0.86 -5.83 2.08
C GLY A 50 1.46 -5.77 3.49
N GLU A 51 0.66 -6.03 4.52
CA GLU A 51 1.12 -6.09 5.91
C GLU A 51 2.21 -7.14 6.11
N VAL A 52 2.03 -8.36 5.58
CA VAL A 52 3.05 -9.41 5.67
C VAL A 52 4.37 -9.00 4.99
N ILE A 53 4.29 -8.37 3.81
CA ILE A 53 5.48 -7.89 3.09
C ILE A 53 6.17 -6.79 3.91
N ALA A 54 5.41 -5.83 4.44
CA ALA A 54 5.93 -4.75 5.26
C ALA A 54 6.62 -5.30 6.52
N SER A 55 5.97 -6.22 7.26
CA SER A 55 6.56 -6.84 8.46
C SER A 55 7.84 -7.61 8.14
N LYS A 56 7.90 -8.34 7.02
CA LYS A 56 9.12 -9.03 6.59
C LYS A 56 10.26 -8.06 6.31
N ASN A 57 9.98 -6.96 5.62
CA ASN A 57 10.98 -5.93 5.32
C ASN A 57 11.48 -5.24 6.59
N LEU A 58 10.57 -4.89 7.51
CA LEU A 58 10.92 -4.31 8.81
C LEU A 58 11.78 -5.27 9.64
N GLN A 59 11.43 -6.55 9.68
CA GLN A 59 12.25 -7.55 10.37
C GLN A 59 13.65 -7.65 9.77
N LYS A 60 13.76 -7.64 8.42
CA LYS A 60 15.05 -7.66 7.74
C LYS A 60 15.87 -6.42 8.09
N ALA A 61 15.25 -5.23 8.06
CA ALA A 61 15.90 -3.98 8.45
C ALA A 61 16.39 -4.01 9.91
N ALA A 62 15.54 -4.46 10.85
CA ALA A 62 15.90 -4.59 12.26
C ALA A 62 17.08 -5.55 12.47
N LYS A 63 17.09 -6.70 11.78
CA LYS A 63 18.20 -7.66 11.81
C LYS A 63 19.50 -7.03 11.29
N THR A 64 19.44 -6.25 10.22
CA THR A 64 20.63 -5.56 9.68
C THR A 64 21.13 -4.48 10.63
N LEU A 65 20.23 -3.67 11.22
CA LEU A 65 20.59 -2.64 12.18
C LEU A 65 21.19 -3.22 13.46
N HIS A 66 20.71 -4.37 13.92
CA HIS A 66 21.26 -5.04 15.10
C HIS A 66 22.66 -5.61 14.86
N LYS A 67 22.96 -6.06 13.63
CA LYS A 67 24.28 -6.63 13.28
C LYS A 67 25.40 -5.61 13.25
N ILE A 68 25.09 -4.34 12.96
CA ILE A 68 26.07 -3.27 12.84
C ILE A 68 26.08 -2.48 14.13
N GLU A 69 27.19 -2.55 14.86
CA GLU A 69 27.38 -1.78 16.10
C GLU A 69 27.20 -0.28 15.84
N GLY A 70 26.45 0.41 16.72
CA GLY A 70 26.12 1.83 16.57
C GLY A 70 25.06 2.18 15.51
N ALA A 71 24.63 1.26 14.63
CA ALA A 71 23.62 1.57 13.60
C ALA A 71 22.24 1.92 14.18
N LEU A 72 21.84 1.28 15.28
CA LEU A 72 20.62 1.63 16.00
C LEU A 72 20.71 3.05 16.58
N HIS A 73 21.88 3.44 17.07
CA HIS A 73 22.14 4.79 17.57
C HIS A 73 22.04 5.83 16.44
N LEU A 74 22.67 5.59 15.30
CA LEU A 74 22.53 6.46 14.11
C LEU A 74 21.07 6.59 13.66
N ARG A 75 20.30 5.50 13.72
CA ARG A 75 18.86 5.54 13.44
C ARG A 75 18.10 6.40 14.46
N THR A 76 18.44 6.34 15.74
CA THR A 76 17.84 7.22 16.76
C THR A 76 18.16 8.69 16.50
N LEU A 77 19.41 9.02 16.16
CA LEU A 77 19.82 10.39 15.82
C LEU A 77 19.09 10.91 14.57
N HIS A 78 18.94 10.06 13.54
CA HIS A 78 18.19 10.42 12.35
C HIS A 78 16.70 10.70 12.67
N SER A 79 16.07 9.86 13.49
CA SER A 79 14.68 10.08 13.91
C SER A 79 14.52 11.39 14.67
N LEU A 80 15.48 11.76 15.52
CA LEU A 80 15.48 13.04 16.23
C LEU A 80 15.61 14.22 15.26
N ASN A 81 16.48 14.12 14.25
CA ASN A 81 16.65 15.15 13.23
C ASN A 81 15.38 15.32 12.38
N ASP A 82 14.73 14.22 11.99
CA ASP A 82 13.44 14.26 11.28
C ASP A 82 12.36 14.95 12.11
N MET A 83 12.27 14.63 13.41
CA MET A 83 11.29 15.21 14.33
C MET A 83 11.57 16.68 14.70
N SER A 84 12.84 17.08 14.78
CA SER A 84 13.25 18.45 15.10
C SER A 84 12.93 19.45 13.99
N SER A 85 12.64 18.97 12.77
CA SER A 85 12.19 19.83 11.67
C SER A 85 10.80 20.44 11.93
N ASP A 86 10.01 19.85 12.82
CA ASP A 86 8.68 20.31 13.22
C ASP A 86 8.82 21.14 14.51
N GLN A 87 8.63 22.46 14.41
CA GLN A 87 9.09 23.48 15.37
C GLN A 87 8.42 23.49 16.77
N SER A 88 7.85 22.39 17.27
CA SER A 88 6.96 22.46 18.46
C SER A 88 6.85 21.21 19.34
N ASN A 89 7.94 20.56 19.76
CA ASN A 89 7.85 19.52 20.81
C ASN A 89 9.06 19.45 21.76
N THR A 90 8.79 19.33 23.08
CA THR A 90 9.80 18.96 24.09
C THR A 90 10.16 17.48 23.91
N ILE A 91 11.40 17.19 23.54
CA ILE A 91 11.87 15.81 23.33
C ILE A 91 12.52 15.31 24.62
N VAL A 92 11.91 14.30 25.26
CA VAL A 92 12.54 13.56 26.36
C VAL A 92 13.48 12.52 25.74
N PHE A 93 14.76 12.86 25.65
CA PHE A 93 15.80 11.95 25.17
C PHE A 93 16.32 11.09 26.32
N VAL A 94 15.92 9.82 26.33
CA VAL A 94 16.52 8.81 27.21
C VAL A 94 17.76 8.26 26.53
N THR A 95 18.92 8.51 27.14
CA THR A 95 20.20 8.00 26.69
C THR A 95 20.23 6.47 26.76
N PRO A 96 20.67 5.78 25.70
CA PRO A 96 20.81 4.32 25.73
C PRO A 96 21.80 3.87 26.80
N LEU A 97 21.50 2.75 27.46
CA LEU A 97 22.33 2.16 28.52
C LEU A 97 23.72 1.79 28.03
N GLU A 98 23.88 1.52 26.74
CA GLU A 98 25.17 1.22 26.11
C GLU A 98 26.14 2.41 26.17
N VAL A 99 25.62 3.64 26.03
CA VAL A 99 26.44 4.86 26.16
C VAL A 99 26.84 5.10 27.61
N LEU A 100 25.93 4.83 28.55
CA LEU A 100 26.21 4.88 29.99
C LEU A 100 27.31 3.87 30.39
N ARG A 101 27.21 2.64 29.89
CA ARG A 101 28.22 1.59 30.14
C ARG A 101 29.58 1.91 29.55
N ALA A 102 29.63 2.47 28.34
CA ALA A 102 30.88 2.91 27.72
C ALA A 102 31.54 4.07 28.48
N LEU A 103 30.76 4.89 29.19
CA LEU A 103 31.30 5.92 30.08
C LEU A 103 31.84 5.33 31.39
N GLU A 104 31.18 4.31 31.94
CA GLU A 104 31.64 3.58 33.14
C GLU A 104 32.93 2.78 32.92
N GLU A 105 33.23 2.35 31.68
CA GLU A 105 34.49 1.66 31.34
C GLU A 105 35.69 2.60 31.16
N VAL A 106 35.48 3.92 31.16
CA VAL A 106 36.53 4.94 30.95
C VAL A 106 37.10 5.49 32.27
N ASP A 107 36.44 5.23 33.40
CA ASP A 107 36.94 5.47 34.77
C ASP A 107 37.59 4.20 35.37
#